data_AF-A0A373TFP8-F1
#
_entry.id   AF-A0A373TFP8-F1
#
_cell.length_a   1.000
_cell.length_b   1.000
_cell.length_c   1.000
_cell.angle_alpha   90.00
_cell.angle_beta   90.00
_cell.angle_gamma   90.00
#
_symmetry.space_group_name_H-M   'P 1'
#
loop_
_entity.id
_entity.type
_entity.pdbx_description
1 polymer ?
#
loop_
_entity_poly.entity_id
_entity_poly.type
_entity_poly.pdbx_seq_one_letter_code
_entity_poly.pdbx_strand_id
1 'polypeptide(L)'
;MKLRYLWKITLDNEWKQGIRSFFNVILYIVGITIIGLLVYFVSLETDTKKSVERSIRKEIKTLGSISVEGNPSDIQYNSNFDLLKVVKSFSGIDACSSGWGNGSLAISGDWRIEYDASEYRDEDLKLLQDIQKKNVYDPGYAIQGKSLETTWLDAGAWDMMKIDLLQGRCPSEIDYALYGDAIPIYLGYRYKDKVQLGTRLIHGEEVYVVEGILKKNSVLAPNSDNLMNMYPEDQDAIPYQILDYSILIILNSEMDNTYNCFFTLKDGYSFDDVQSYLDALNLNPDVEFYINSVEKYLDNMSRESERKEMTGLFVYVTVIVCLILSCFEINTILAQRREFGILLAYGLSHRDIIKMVLIDNIKKLIIAILIMTCVIAGKLAADIMVENMTFYMLKNTIYSRLVLTIGMIGILLVLLVCIVPSILLKKISPAELLGGK
;
A
#
# COMPACT_ATOMS: atom_id res chain seq x y z
N MET A 1 -10.12 3.75 44.93
CA MET A 1 -8.74 4.28 45.13
C MET A 1 -8.32 5.17 43.95
N LYS A 2 -7.36 6.12 44.08
CA LYS A 2 -6.86 6.89 42.91
C LYS A 2 -6.02 5.99 41.99
N LEU A 3 -6.16 6.17 40.67
CA LEU A 3 -5.55 5.32 39.63
C LEU A 3 -4.03 5.14 39.79
N ARG A 4 -3.30 6.19 40.17
CA ARG A 4 -1.83 6.15 40.35
C ARG A 4 -1.37 5.10 41.37
N TYR A 5 -2.17 4.87 42.41
CA TYR A 5 -1.82 3.92 43.47
C TYR A 5 -2.09 2.49 43.02
N LEU A 6 -3.19 2.27 42.29
CA LEU A 6 -3.48 0.97 41.68
C LEU A 6 -2.38 0.59 40.69
N TRP A 7 -1.91 1.54 39.88
CA TRP A 7 -0.77 1.35 38.98
C TRP A 7 0.48 0.90 39.72
N LYS A 8 0.89 1.61 40.77
CA LYS A 8 2.08 1.24 41.55
C LYS A 8 1.95 -0.16 42.17
N ILE A 9 0.81 -0.47 42.78
CA ILE A 9 0.57 -1.78 43.40
C ILE A 9 0.64 -2.91 42.36
N THR A 10 0.06 -2.70 41.17
CA THR A 10 0.15 -3.72 40.11
C THR A 10 1.59 -3.95 39.64
N LEU A 11 2.41 -2.90 39.59
CA LEU A 11 3.82 -2.99 39.21
C LEU A 11 4.62 -3.77 40.27
N ASP A 12 4.44 -3.44 41.55
CA ASP A 12 5.09 -4.15 42.65
C ASP A 12 4.70 -5.64 42.68
N ASN A 13 3.43 -5.96 42.38
CA ASN A 13 2.93 -7.32 42.26
C ASN A 13 3.56 -8.10 41.10
N GLU A 14 3.75 -7.48 39.92
CA GLU A 14 4.40 -8.11 38.77
C GLU A 14 5.84 -8.50 39.08
N TRP A 15 6.60 -7.60 39.70
CA TRP A 15 7.99 -7.87 40.11
C TRP A 15 8.06 -9.04 41.11
N LYS A 16 7.11 -9.11 42.05
CA LYS A 16 7.04 -10.19 43.03
C LYS A 16 6.71 -11.55 42.42
N GLN A 17 5.90 -11.59 41.37
CA GLN A 17 5.58 -12.83 40.66
C GLN A 17 6.74 -13.36 39.80
N GLY A 18 7.72 -12.51 39.48
CA GLY A 18 8.94 -12.85 38.75
C GLY A 18 8.65 -13.61 37.46
N ILE A 19 9.05 -14.89 37.43
CA ILE A 19 8.95 -15.79 36.27
C ILE A 19 7.51 -15.91 35.73
N ARG A 20 6.48 -15.92 36.59
CA ARG A 20 5.08 -16.05 36.12
C ARG A 20 4.62 -14.83 35.32
N SER A 21 4.97 -13.63 35.81
CA SER A 21 4.67 -12.39 35.11
C SER A 21 5.40 -12.34 33.77
N PHE A 22 6.67 -12.77 33.75
CA PHE A 22 7.47 -12.87 32.52
C PHE A 22 6.83 -13.80 31.47
N PHE A 23 6.38 -15.00 31.86
CA PHE A 23 5.68 -15.90 30.95
C PHE A 23 4.36 -15.32 30.43
N ASN A 24 3.61 -14.62 31.28
CA ASN A 24 2.37 -13.95 30.85
C ASN A 24 2.65 -12.88 29.77
N VAL A 25 3.70 -12.08 29.98
CA VAL A 25 4.15 -11.08 28.99
C VAL A 25 4.55 -11.75 27.68
N ILE A 26 5.29 -12.87 27.72
CA ILE A 26 5.65 -13.64 26.51
C ILE A 26 4.40 -14.13 25.76
N LEU A 27 3.41 -14.67 26.46
CA LEU A 27 2.17 -15.12 25.83
C LEU A 27 1.43 -13.96 25.13
N TYR A 28 1.40 -12.78 25.76
CA TYR A 28 0.87 -11.57 25.13
C TYR A 28 1.66 -11.18 23.88
N ILE A 29 2.99 -11.20 23.93
CA ILE A 29 3.87 -10.91 22.78
C ILE A 29 3.58 -11.88 21.63
N VAL A 30 3.58 -13.19 21.89
CA VAL A 30 3.34 -14.22 20.88
C VAL A 30 1.93 -14.07 20.30
N GLY A 31 0.91 -13.92 21.15
CA GLY A 31 -0.48 -13.77 20.72
C GLY A 31 -0.70 -12.54 19.83
N ILE A 32 -0.21 -11.37 20.27
CA ILE A 32 -0.33 -10.12 19.50
C ILE A 32 0.52 -10.17 18.22
N THR A 33 1.69 -10.82 18.23
CA THR A 33 2.51 -10.96 17.03
C THR A 33 1.82 -11.84 15.99
N ILE A 34 1.23 -12.97 16.38
CA ILE A 34 0.48 -13.84 15.46
C ILE A 34 -0.73 -13.11 14.88
N ILE A 35 -1.52 -12.44 15.74
CA ILE A 35 -2.66 -11.62 15.32
C ILE A 35 -2.20 -10.51 14.37
N GLY A 36 -1.10 -9.84 14.69
CA GLY A 36 -0.54 -8.76 13.88
C GLY A 36 -0.07 -9.22 12.50
N LEU A 37 0.58 -10.39 12.42
CA LEU A 37 0.97 -11.01 11.15
C LEU A 37 -0.25 -11.41 10.31
N LEU A 38 -1.28 -11.98 10.92
CA LEU A 38 -2.51 -12.34 10.19
C LEU A 38 -3.24 -11.09 9.67
N VAL A 39 -3.34 -10.03 10.47
CA VAL A 39 -3.89 -8.74 10.03
C VAL A 39 -3.04 -8.14 8.90
N TYR A 40 -1.72 -8.25 8.98
CA TYR A 40 -0.81 -7.83 7.92
C TYR A 40 -1.12 -8.54 6.60
N PHE A 41 -1.18 -9.87 6.60
CA PHE A 41 -1.48 -10.64 5.38
C PHE A 41 -2.87 -10.34 4.81
N VAL A 42 -3.91 -10.24 5.64
CA VAL A 42 -5.27 -9.87 5.18
C VAL A 42 -5.31 -8.45 4.59
N SER A 43 -4.49 -7.53 5.13
CA SER A 43 -4.47 -6.13 4.68
C SER A 43 -3.76 -5.96 3.33
N LEU A 44 -2.70 -6.72 3.06
CA LEU A 44 -1.95 -6.66 1.80
C LEU A 44 -2.83 -6.90 0.57
N GLU A 45 -3.64 -7.95 0.57
CA GLU A 45 -4.51 -8.30 -0.57
C GLU A 45 -5.61 -7.27 -0.84
N THR A 46 -6.10 -6.62 0.22
CA THR A 46 -7.22 -5.66 0.12
C THR A 46 -6.79 -4.33 -0.50
N ASP A 47 -5.50 -4.01 -0.43
CA ASP A 47 -4.98 -2.71 -0.84
C ASP A 47 -4.79 -2.60 -2.37
N THR A 48 -4.50 -3.68 -3.12
CA THR A 48 -4.22 -3.61 -4.57
C THR A 48 -5.45 -3.20 -5.40
N LYS A 49 -6.60 -3.87 -5.25
CA LYS A 49 -7.84 -3.48 -5.97
C LYS A 49 -8.29 -2.06 -5.62
N LYS A 50 -8.29 -1.72 -4.33
CA LYS A 50 -8.61 -0.37 -3.85
C LYS A 50 -7.59 0.67 -4.31
N SER A 51 -6.34 0.27 -4.51
CA SER A 51 -5.25 1.12 -4.98
C SER A 51 -5.48 1.53 -6.43
N VAL A 52 -5.75 0.55 -7.30
CA VAL A 52 -6.11 0.81 -8.70
C VAL A 52 -7.38 1.66 -8.77
N GLU A 53 -8.43 1.28 -8.04
CA GLU A 53 -9.72 2.00 -8.01
C GLU A 53 -9.58 3.47 -7.55
N ARG A 54 -8.68 3.77 -6.61
CA ARG A 54 -8.40 5.15 -6.19
C ARG A 54 -7.67 5.97 -7.25
N SER A 55 -6.94 5.30 -8.14
CA SER A 55 -6.02 5.92 -9.09
C SER A 55 -6.63 6.17 -10.46
N ILE A 56 -7.74 5.53 -10.78
CA ILE A 56 -8.47 5.72 -12.04
C ILE A 56 -9.63 6.71 -11.87
N ARG A 57 -10.02 7.40 -12.96
CA ARG A 57 -11.15 8.35 -12.93
C ARG A 57 -12.51 7.66 -12.88
N LYS A 58 -12.63 6.56 -13.61
CA LYS A 58 -13.85 5.74 -13.71
C LYS A 58 -13.82 4.59 -12.70
N GLU A 59 -14.91 3.83 -12.61
CA GLU A 59 -14.94 2.63 -11.77
C GLU A 59 -14.09 1.50 -12.37
N ILE A 60 -13.44 0.70 -11.53
CA ILE A 60 -12.49 -0.35 -11.97
C ILE A 60 -13.13 -1.41 -12.88
N LYS A 61 -14.45 -1.62 -12.73
CA LYS A 61 -15.23 -2.50 -13.62
C LYS A 61 -15.20 -2.09 -15.10
N THR A 62 -14.90 -0.81 -15.37
CA THR A 62 -14.80 -0.26 -16.73
C THR A 62 -13.41 -0.37 -17.31
N LEU A 63 -12.40 -0.68 -16.49
CA LEU A 63 -11.00 -0.77 -16.88
C LEU A 63 -10.71 -2.13 -17.50
N GLY A 64 -10.33 -2.13 -18.77
CA GLY A 64 -9.89 -3.30 -19.51
C GLY A 64 -8.46 -3.17 -20.00
N SER A 65 -7.85 -4.32 -20.29
CA SER A 65 -6.64 -4.41 -21.09
C SER A 65 -6.88 -5.30 -22.30
N ILE A 66 -6.16 -5.02 -23.38
CA ILE A 66 -6.12 -5.85 -24.57
C ILE A 66 -4.70 -6.34 -24.73
N SER A 67 -4.54 -7.64 -24.91
CA SER A 67 -3.29 -8.27 -25.31
C SER A 67 -3.48 -9.04 -26.60
N VAL A 68 -2.47 -9.00 -27.47
CA VAL A 68 -2.46 -9.72 -28.74
C VAL A 68 -1.56 -10.94 -28.61
N GLU A 69 -2.05 -12.13 -28.98
CA GLU A 69 -1.22 -13.33 -29.06
C GLU A 69 -0.58 -13.44 -30.45
N GLY A 70 0.75 -13.41 -30.47
CA GLY A 70 1.57 -13.49 -31.68
C GLY A 70 2.98 -12.99 -31.40
N ASN A 71 3.96 -13.41 -32.20
CA ASN A 71 5.31 -12.88 -32.09
C ASN A 71 5.27 -11.38 -32.48
N PRO A 72 5.70 -10.44 -31.60
CA PRO A 72 5.68 -9.00 -31.88
C PRO A 72 6.34 -8.66 -33.24
N SER A 73 7.41 -9.41 -33.58
CA SER A 73 8.12 -9.32 -34.85
C SER A 73 7.23 -9.58 -36.07
N ASP A 74 6.30 -10.53 -35.97
CA ASP A 74 5.45 -10.98 -37.08
C ASP A 74 4.24 -10.07 -37.28
N ILE A 75 3.81 -9.36 -36.23
CA ILE A 75 2.68 -8.41 -36.25
C ILE A 75 3.11 -7.05 -36.86
N GLN A 76 4.31 -6.54 -36.50
CA GLN A 76 4.86 -5.28 -37.04
C GLN A 76 5.22 -5.36 -38.53
N TYR A 77 5.73 -6.50 -38.99
CA TYR A 77 6.20 -6.66 -40.38
C TYR A 77 5.08 -6.90 -41.39
N ASN A 78 3.90 -7.39 -40.97
CA ASN A 78 2.82 -7.76 -41.89
C ASN A 78 1.59 -6.83 -41.87
N SER A 79 1.44 -5.99 -40.85
CA SER A 79 0.27 -5.10 -40.78
C SER A 79 0.67 -3.73 -40.25
N ASN A 80 0.37 -2.67 -41.00
CA ASN A 80 0.34 -1.28 -40.51
C ASN A 80 -0.80 -1.12 -39.47
N PHE A 81 -0.86 -2.02 -38.49
CA PHE A 81 -1.94 -2.16 -37.54
C PHE A 81 -1.57 -1.43 -36.26
N ASP A 82 -2.41 -0.47 -35.92
CA ASP A 82 -2.26 0.35 -34.73
C ASP A 82 -3.43 0.03 -33.80
N LEU A 83 -3.18 -0.87 -32.85
CA LEU A 83 -4.19 -1.33 -31.90
C LEU A 83 -4.82 -0.16 -31.15
N LEU A 84 -4.01 0.83 -30.74
CA LEU A 84 -4.47 1.97 -29.97
C LEU A 84 -5.45 2.81 -30.80
N LYS A 85 -5.13 3.13 -32.05
CA LYS A 85 -6.04 3.86 -32.96
C LYS A 85 -7.32 3.09 -33.24
N VAL A 86 -7.24 1.79 -33.41
CA VAL A 86 -8.40 0.93 -33.68
C VAL A 86 -9.33 0.91 -32.47
N VAL A 87 -8.81 0.63 -31.28
CA VAL A 87 -9.59 0.59 -30.04
C VAL A 87 -10.21 1.96 -29.76
N LYS A 88 -9.43 3.04 -29.91
CA LYS A 88 -9.91 4.42 -29.75
C LYS A 88 -11.04 4.80 -30.72
N SER A 89 -11.15 4.13 -31.86
CA SER A 89 -12.22 4.35 -32.85
C SER A 89 -13.56 3.73 -32.44
N PHE A 90 -13.57 2.82 -31.47
CA PHE A 90 -14.81 2.26 -30.94
C PHE A 90 -15.57 3.29 -30.10
N SER A 91 -16.82 3.56 -30.46
CA SER A 91 -17.65 4.59 -29.82
C SER A 91 -17.83 4.42 -28.30
N GLY A 92 -17.74 3.18 -27.80
CA GLY A 92 -17.88 2.84 -26.40
C GLY A 92 -16.63 3.08 -25.55
N ILE A 93 -15.49 3.43 -26.14
CA ILE A 93 -14.28 3.81 -25.39
C ILE A 93 -14.42 5.24 -24.84
N ASP A 94 -14.09 5.39 -23.56
CA ASP A 94 -13.98 6.66 -22.84
C ASP A 94 -12.55 7.23 -22.96
N ALA A 95 -11.54 6.42 -22.60
CA ALA A 95 -10.13 6.72 -22.79
C ALA A 95 -9.33 5.43 -23.07
N CYS A 96 -8.18 5.55 -23.72
CA CYS A 96 -7.34 4.40 -24.09
C CYS A 96 -5.86 4.79 -24.14
N SER A 97 -4.99 3.91 -23.66
CA SER A 97 -3.55 4.13 -23.46
C SER A 97 -2.73 2.91 -23.90
N SER A 98 -1.53 3.16 -24.42
CA SER A 98 -0.50 2.16 -24.70
C SER A 98 0.22 1.67 -23.43
N GLY A 99 0.05 2.37 -22.30
CA GLY A 99 0.64 2.02 -21.01
C GLY A 99 1.20 3.22 -20.26
N TRP A 100 1.75 2.96 -19.08
CA TRP A 100 2.49 3.93 -18.28
C TRP A 100 3.52 3.21 -17.42
N GLY A 101 4.70 3.79 -17.29
CA GLY A 101 5.83 3.13 -16.66
C GLY A 101 6.76 4.10 -15.94
N ASN A 102 7.62 3.53 -15.10
CA ASN A 102 8.71 4.30 -14.49
C ASN A 102 9.89 4.38 -15.45
N GLY A 103 10.56 5.52 -15.45
CA GLY A 103 11.79 5.78 -16.19
C GLY A 103 12.74 6.62 -15.35
N SER A 104 13.88 6.96 -15.92
CA SER A 104 14.86 7.84 -15.30
C SER A 104 15.48 8.78 -16.34
N LEU A 105 15.66 10.05 -15.97
CA LEU A 105 16.41 11.03 -16.75
C LEU A 105 17.80 11.20 -16.11
N ALA A 106 18.87 10.78 -16.80
CA ALA A 106 20.22 10.95 -16.29
C ALA A 106 20.56 12.45 -16.12
N ILE A 107 21.30 12.82 -15.07
CA ILE A 107 21.81 14.20 -14.88
C ILE A 107 23.30 14.27 -15.20
N SER A 108 24.00 13.13 -15.23
CA SER A 108 25.41 13.03 -15.62
C SER A 108 25.66 11.84 -16.53
N GLY A 109 25.96 12.10 -17.80
CA GLY A 109 26.44 11.10 -18.75
C GLY A 109 25.38 10.06 -19.17
N ASP A 110 25.46 9.69 -20.43
CA ASP A 110 24.61 8.75 -21.17
C ASP A 110 24.20 7.49 -20.39
N TRP A 111 23.02 6.94 -20.72
CA TRP A 111 22.43 5.72 -20.13
C TRP A 111 23.25 4.43 -20.36
N ARG A 112 24.36 4.54 -21.09
CA ARG A 112 25.31 3.47 -21.38
C ARG A 112 26.61 3.68 -20.62
N ILE A 113 26.71 2.97 -19.49
CA ILE A 113 27.97 2.47 -18.92
C ILE A 113 28.89 3.53 -18.29
N GLU A 114 29.47 3.12 -17.17
CA GLU A 114 30.63 3.68 -16.47
C GLU A 114 31.69 4.37 -17.36
N TYR A 115 32.34 5.38 -16.78
CA TYR A 115 33.54 6.09 -17.28
C TYR A 115 33.35 7.02 -18.49
N ASP A 116 32.96 8.27 -18.25
CA ASP A 116 33.90 9.41 -18.17
C ASP A 116 33.08 10.67 -17.90
N ALA A 117 33.33 11.32 -16.76
CA ALA A 117 32.52 12.43 -16.28
C ALA A 117 32.86 13.70 -17.07
N SER A 118 32.14 13.95 -18.17
CA SER A 118 31.94 15.31 -18.64
C SER A 118 30.73 15.89 -17.90
N GLU A 119 31.01 16.83 -16.99
CA GLU A 119 30.02 17.52 -16.16
C GLU A 119 29.06 18.37 -17.03
N TYR A 120 27.93 17.83 -17.44
CA TYR A 120 26.78 18.66 -17.82
C TYR A 120 26.12 19.18 -16.54
N ARG A 121 26.41 20.44 -16.18
CA ARG A 121 25.81 21.13 -15.03
C ARG A 121 24.58 21.91 -15.50
N ASP A 122 23.45 21.25 -15.68
CA ASP A 122 22.19 21.97 -15.77
C ASP A 122 21.67 22.28 -14.35
N GLU A 123 21.74 23.55 -13.97
CA GLU A 123 21.33 24.02 -12.63
C GLU A 123 19.84 23.75 -12.37
N ASP A 124 19.00 23.72 -13.41
CA ASP A 124 17.56 23.53 -13.28
C ASP A 124 17.22 22.04 -13.05
N LEU A 125 17.92 21.11 -13.71
CA LEU A 125 17.79 19.68 -13.43
C LEU A 125 18.29 19.32 -12.02
N LYS A 126 19.35 20.00 -11.55
CA LYS A 126 19.84 19.83 -10.18
C LYS A 126 18.84 20.33 -9.15
N LEU A 127 18.14 21.44 -9.42
CA LEU A 127 17.05 21.92 -8.57
C LEU A 127 15.94 20.88 -8.43
N LEU A 128 15.51 20.26 -9.54
CA LEU A 128 14.53 19.19 -9.50
C LEU A 128 15.03 18.01 -8.66
N GLN A 129 16.29 17.64 -8.84
CA GLN A 129 16.90 16.54 -8.10
C GLN A 129 16.99 16.81 -6.60
N ASP A 130 17.33 18.03 -6.19
CA ASP A 130 17.43 18.39 -4.77
C ASP A 130 16.06 18.45 -4.08
N ILE A 131 14.98 18.66 -4.84
CA ILE A 131 13.61 18.50 -4.34
C ILE A 131 13.26 17.01 -4.27
N GLN A 132 13.58 16.23 -5.31
CA GLN A 132 13.30 14.80 -5.39
C GLN A 132 14.11 13.98 -4.37
N LYS A 133 15.34 14.35 -4.01
CA LYS A 133 16.12 13.72 -2.93
C LYS A 133 15.46 13.80 -1.56
N LYS A 134 14.52 14.72 -1.37
CA LYS A 134 13.69 14.82 -0.15
C LYS A 134 12.49 13.88 -0.21
N ASN A 135 12.20 13.33 -1.38
CA ASN A 135 11.41 12.13 -1.48
C ASN A 135 12.18 11.02 -0.74
N VAL A 136 11.48 10.27 0.10
CA VAL A 136 12.08 9.15 0.84
C VAL A 136 12.14 7.88 -0.04
N TYR A 137 11.83 8.05 -1.33
CA TYR A 137 11.80 7.07 -2.40
C TYR A 137 13.09 7.25 -3.21
N ASP A 138 13.87 6.19 -3.31
CA ASP A 138 15.09 6.03 -4.11
C ASP A 138 14.90 4.71 -4.87
N PRO A 139 14.08 4.68 -5.94
CA PRO A 139 13.91 3.49 -6.75
C PRO A 139 15.28 3.22 -7.35
N GLY A 140 15.81 2.00 -7.21
CA GLY A 140 17.18 1.66 -7.61
C GLY A 140 17.56 1.88 -9.09
N TYR A 141 16.69 2.50 -9.90
CA TYR A 141 16.95 3.05 -11.24
C TYR A 141 17.62 4.42 -11.21
N ALA A 142 17.46 5.19 -10.12
CA ALA A 142 18.22 6.40 -9.94
C ALA A 142 19.62 6.03 -9.43
N ILE A 143 20.67 6.29 -10.22
CA ILE A 143 22.02 6.20 -9.68
C ILE A 143 22.08 7.28 -8.60
N GLN A 144 22.27 6.91 -7.33
CA GLN A 144 22.23 7.84 -6.19
C GLN A 144 22.93 9.17 -6.50
N GLY A 145 22.13 10.24 -6.60
CA GLY A 145 22.62 11.59 -6.86
C GLY A 145 23.02 11.91 -8.31
N LYS A 146 22.75 11.06 -9.29
CA LYS A 146 23.13 11.23 -10.71
C LYS A 146 21.99 11.16 -11.73
N SER A 147 20.74 10.90 -11.33
CA SER A 147 19.57 10.98 -12.23
C SER A 147 18.32 11.51 -11.51
N LEU A 148 17.29 11.86 -12.29
CA LEU A 148 15.92 12.17 -11.88
C LEU A 148 15.03 10.96 -12.15
N GLU A 149 14.12 10.69 -11.24
CA GLU A 149 13.09 9.65 -11.44
C GLU A 149 11.91 10.27 -12.15
N THR A 150 11.43 9.59 -13.18
CA THR A 150 10.34 10.09 -14.01
C THR A 150 9.31 9.00 -14.20
N THR A 151 8.06 9.37 -14.39
CA THR A 151 7.01 8.44 -14.79
C THR A 151 6.51 8.86 -16.16
N TRP A 152 6.56 7.94 -17.11
CA TRP A 152 6.15 8.16 -18.49
C TRP A 152 4.73 7.67 -18.65
N LEU A 153 3.89 8.48 -19.27
CA LEU A 153 2.53 8.12 -19.61
C LEU A 153 2.12 8.84 -20.88
N ASP A 154 1.30 8.19 -21.71
CA ASP A 154 0.68 8.86 -22.83
C ASP A 154 -0.54 9.71 -22.39
N ALA A 155 -1.05 10.53 -23.30
CA ALA A 155 -2.23 11.35 -23.04
C ALA A 155 -3.48 10.51 -22.67
N GLY A 156 -3.58 9.28 -23.18
CA GLY A 156 -4.65 8.36 -22.85
C GLY A 156 -4.64 7.91 -21.39
N ALA A 157 -3.45 7.57 -20.87
CA ALA A 157 -3.25 7.23 -19.47
C ALA A 157 -3.60 8.42 -18.58
N TRP A 158 -3.26 9.66 -18.98
CA TRP A 158 -3.68 10.85 -18.24
C TRP A 158 -5.20 10.96 -18.09
N ASP A 159 -5.94 10.67 -19.15
CA ASP A 159 -7.40 10.73 -19.18
C ASP A 159 -8.02 9.59 -18.35
N MET A 160 -7.41 8.40 -18.37
CA MET A 160 -7.85 7.25 -17.57
C MET A 160 -7.59 7.45 -16.07
N MET A 161 -6.49 8.12 -15.71
CA MET A 161 -6.00 8.24 -14.34
C MET A 161 -6.52 9.49 -13.64
N LYS A 162 -6.73 9.41 -12.33
CA LYS A 162 -7.18 10.49 -11.46
C LYS A 162 -6.04 11.47 -11.13
N ILE A 163 -5.41 11.99 -12.17
CA ILE A 163 -4.34 12.98 -12.08
C ILE A 163 -4.98 14.36 -12.14
N ASP A 164 -5.07 15.02 -10.97
CA ASP A 164 -5.62 16.36 -10.87
C ASP A 164 -4.52 17.42 -10.77
N LEU A 165 -4.70 18.52 -11.50
CA LEU A 165 -3.83 19.69 -11.47
C LEU A 165 -4.20 20.65 -10.33
N LEU A 166 -3.19 21.15 -9.64
CA LEU A 166 -3.28 22.35 -8.80
C LEU A 166 -3.21 23.62 -9.68
N GLN A 167 -2.31 23.62 -10.66
CA GLN A 167 -2.07 24.72 -11.60
C GLN A 167 -1.59 24.15 -12.94
N GLY A 168 -1.77 24.90 -14.02
CA GLY A 168 -1.36 24.50 -15.37
C GLY A 168 -2.53 24.12 -16.26
N ARG A 169 -2.22 23.39 -17.33
CA ARG A 169 -3.17 22.92 -18.34
C ARG A 169 -3.07 21.42 -18.52
N CYS A 170 -4.15 20.76 -18.91
CA CYS A 170 -4.13 19.32 -19.20
C CYS A 170 -3.40 19.03 -20.53
N PRO A 171 -2.90 17.80 -20.75
CA PRO A 171 -2.24 17.43 -22.00
C PRO A 171 -3.10 17.66 -23.24
N SER A 172 -4.42 17.52 -23.14
CA SER A 172 -5.39 17.74 -24.22
C SER A 172 -5.59 19.22 -24.58
N GLU A 173 -5.15 20.14 -23.72
CA GLU A 173 -5.23 21.59 -23.94
C GLU A 173 -3.94 22.16 -24.56
N ILE A 174 -2.91 21.32 -24.72
CA ILE A 174 -1.63 21.70 -25.33
C ILE A 174 -1.76 21.63 -26.85
N ASP A 175 -1.38 22.73 -27.51
CA ASP A 175 -1.18 22.75 -28.94
C ASP A 175 0.22 22.22 -29.27
N TYR A 176 0.32 20.92 -29.51
CA TYR A 176 1.57 20.25 -29.82
C TYR A 176 2.24 20.77 -31.10
N ALA A 177 1.47 21.35 -32.04
CA ALA A 177 2.02 21.95 -33.26
C ALA A 177 2.84 23.22 -32.95
N LEU A 178 2.50 23.93 -31.86
CA LEU A 178 3.22 25.12 -31.39
C LEU A 178 4.37 24.77 -30.41
N TYR A 179 4.41 23.52 -29.95
CA TYR A 179 5.41 23.02 -28.99
C TYR A 179 6.74 22.66 -29.63
N GLY A 180 6.73 22.33 -30.92
CA GLY A 180 7.91 21.80 -31.63
C GLY A 180 8.38 20.49 -31.00
N ASP A 181 9.69 20.33 -30.84
CA ASP A 181 10.32 19.13 -30.27
C ASP A 181 10.31 19.13 -28.72
N ALA A 182 9.56 20.04 -28.09
CA ALA A 182 9.50 20.11 -26.64
C ALA A 182 8.54 19.07 -26.04
N ILE A 183 8.89 18.55 -24.87
CA ILE A 183 8.15 17.51 -24.17
C ILE A 183 7.48 18.11 -22.93
N PRO A 184 6.14 18.05 -22.80
CA PRO A 184 5.47 18.57 -21.62
C PRO A 184 5.72 17.67 -20.39
N ILE A 185 6.04 18.32 -19.28
CA ILE A 185 6.21 17.66 -17.98
C ILE A 185 5.30 18.26 -16.92
N TYR A 186 4.94 17.43 -15.95
CA TYR A 186 4.12 17.81 -14.81
C TYR A 186 4.82 17.45 -13.53
N LEU A 187 4.90 18.41 -12.63
CA LEU A 187 5.64 18.25 -11.39
C LEU A 187 4.70 18.03 -10.21
N GLY A 188 5.13 17.19 -9.28
CA GLY A 188 4.43 16.95 -8.04
C GLY A 188 4.18 18.22 -7.20
N TYR A 189 3.28 18.12 -6.23
CA TYR A 189 2.90 19.23 -5.35
C TYR A 189 4.10 19.89 -4.63
N ARG A 190 5.21 19.16 -4.43
CA ARG A 190 6.39 19.65 -3.71
C ARG A 190 7.24 20.64 -4.52
N TYR A 191 7.04 20.71 -5.83
CA TYR A 191 7.74 21.64 -6.72
C TYR A 191 7.06 23.01 -6.84
N LYS A 192 5.80 23.15 -6.37
CA LYS A 192 4.93 24.33 -6.61
C LYS A 192 5.52 25.70 -6.24
N ASP A 193 6.37 25.75 -5.21
CA ASP A 193 6.96 27.00 -4.70
C ASP A 193 8.40 27.22 -5.22
N LYS A 194 8.88 26.32 -6.09
CA LYS A 194 10.28 26.21 -6.53
C LYS A 194 10.43 26.27 -8.04
N VAL A 195 9.44 25.82 -8.79
CA VAL A 195 9.46 25.78 -10.25
C VAL A 195 8.21 26.46 -10.78
N GLN A 196 8.36 27.33 -11.78
CA GLN A 196 7.24 28.05 -12.40
C GLN A 196 6.71 27.29 -13.61
N LEU A 197 5.45 27.53 -13.95
CA LEU A 197 4.87 27.03 -15.20
C LEU A 197 5.58 27.69 -16.40
N GLY A 198 5.76 26.93 -17.47
CA GLY A 198 6.48 27.35 -18.67
C GLY A 198 8.00 27.32 -18.55
N THR A 199 8.57 26.95 -17.38
CA THR A 199 10.01 26.71 -17.25
C THR A 199 10.45 25.65 -18.26
N ARG A 200 11.49 25.97 -19.04
CA ARG A 200 12.09 25.07 -20.02
C ARG A 200 13.37 24.48 -19.44
N LEU A 201 13.47 23.17 -19.42
CA LEU A 201 14.63 22.42 -18.95
C LEU A 201 15.28 21.74 -20.15
N ILE A 202 16.59 21.87 -20.31
CA ILE A 202 17.29 21.33 -21.47
C ILE A 202 18.11 20.13 -21.01
N HIS A 203 17.94 18.99 -21.67
CA HIS A 203 18.71 17.79 -21.37
C HIS A 203 19.23 17.17 -22.67
N GLY A 204 20.51 17.36 -22.96
CA GLY A 204 21.05 16.98 -24.27
C GLY A 204 20.36 17.77 -25.39
N GLU A 205 19.71 17.05 -26.31
CA GLU A 205 18.92 17.64 -27.41
C GLU A 205 17.44 17.81 -27.07
N GLU A 206 16.98 17.24 -25.95
CA GLU A 206 15.58 17.27 -25.53
C GLU A 206 15.28 18.54 -24.71
N VAL A 207 14.08 19.08 -24.90
CA VAL A 207 13.61 20.24 -24.14
C VAL A 207 12.31 19.90 -23.43
N TYR A 208 12.34 19.92 -22.10
CA TYR A 208 11.16 19.67 -21.27
C TYR A 208 10.51 20.98 -20.84
N VAL A 209 9.18 21.05 -20.83
CA VAL A 209 8.45 22.27 -20.44
C VAL A 209 7.46 21.95 -19.33
N VAL A 210 7.55 22.69 -18.24
CA VAL A 210 6.68 22.52 -17.07
C VAL A 210 5.28 23.06 -17.37
N GLU A 211 4.35 22.18 -17.73
CA GLU A 211 2.98 22.57 -18.10
C GLU A 211 1.99 22.53 -16.94
N GLY A 212 2.32 21.82 -15.86
CA GLY A 212 1.45 21.77 -14.70
C GLY A 212 2.11 21.32 -13.42
N ILE A 213 1.43 21.67 -12.33
CA ILE A 213 1.74 21.23 -10.97
C ILE A 213 0.57 20.38 -10.47
N LEU A 214 0.86 19.18 -9.99
CA LEU A 214 -0.13 18.23 -9.49
C LEU A 214 -0.70 18.67 -8.12
N LYS A 215 -1.95 18.29 -7.83
CA LYS A 215 -2.52 18.42 -6.49
C LYS A 215 -1.77 17.55 -5.48
N LYS A 216 -1.83 17.96 -4.21
CA LYS A 216 -1.27 17.20 -3.10
C LYS A 216 -1.96 15.86 -2.95
N ASN A 217 -1.19 14.81 -2.72
CA ASN A 217 -1.66 13.43 -2.59
C ASN A 217 -2.36 12.91 -3.86
N SER A 218 -2.04 13.45 -5.05
CA SER A 218 -2.39 12.79 -6.31
C SER A 218 -1.70 11.42 -6.38
N VAL A 219 -2.38 10.47 -7.01
CA VAL A 219 -1.96 9.06 -7.04
C VAL A 219 -2.02 8.53 -8.46
N LEU A 220 -1.14 7.59 -8.78
CA LEU A 220 -1.13 6.86 -10.05
C LEU A 220 -1.22 5.36 -9.78
N ALA A 221 -1.89 4.63 -10.67
CA ALA A 221 -1.92 3.18 -10.59
C ALA A 221 -0.49 2.60 -10.68
N PRO A 222 -0.27 1.37 -10.17
CA PRO A 222 0.98 0.64 -10.43
C PRO A 222 1.35 0.64 -11.91
N ASN A 223 2.65 0.50 -12.22
CA ASN A 223 3.14 0.40 -13.60
C ASN A 223 2.28 -0.58 -14.42
N SER A 224 1.95 -0.21 -15.66
CA SER A 224 1.14 -1.03 -16.55
C SER A 224 1.71 -2.43 -16.73
N ASP A 225 3.04 -2.59 -16.79
CA ASP A 225 3.69 -3.90 -16.89
C ASP A 225 3.45 -4.75 -15.64
N ASN A 226 3.46 -4.13 -14.46
CA ASN A 226 3.15 -4.81 -13.21
C ASN A 226 1.67 -5.22 -13.16
N LEU A 227 0.76 -4.44 -13.76
CA LEU A 227 -0.64 -4.81 -13.89
C LEU A 227 -0.85 -5.95 -14.90
N MET A 228 -0.04 -6.04 -15.95
CA MET A 228 -0.13 -7.09 -16.99
C MET A 228 0.58 -8.40 -16.61
N ASN A 229 1.73 -8.30 -15.94
CA ASN A 229 2.65 -9.42 -15.67
C ASN A 229 2.71 -9.81 -14.19
N MET A 230 1.67 -9.54 -13.40
CA MET A 230 1.67 -9.85 -11.97
C MET A 230 1.75 -11.38 -11.78
N TYR A 231 2.97 -11.90 -11.62
CA TYR A 231 3.19 -13.32 -11.35
C TYR A 231 2.65 -13.64 -9.95
N PRO A 232 2.11 -14.85 -9.72
CA PRO A 232 1.63 -15.28 -8.41
C PRO A 232 2.71 -15.25 -7.31
N GLU A 233 3.98 -15.09 -7.66
CA GLU A 233 5.11 -15.08 -6.72
C GLU A 233 5.56 -13.66 -6.36
N ASP A 234 5.25 -12.66 -7.20
CA ASP A 234 5.53 -11.23 -7.00
C ASP A 234 4.36 -10.50 -6.29
N GLN A 235 3.62 -11.24 -5.47
CA GLN A 235 2.37 -10.86 -4.76
C GLN A 235 2.53 -9.72 -3.74
N ASP A 236 3.70 -9.09 -3.64
CA ASP A 236 3.92 -7.97 -2.74
C ASP A 236 3.11 -6.76 -3.22
N ALA A 237 1.95 -6.57 -2.58
CA ALA A 237 1.00 -5.50 -2.77
C ALA A 237 1.66 -4.25 -3.33
N ILE A 238 1.41 -3.94 -4.61
CA ILE A 238 1.94 -2.74 -5.24
C ILE A 238 0.93 -1.63 -5.01
N PRO A 239 1.15 -0.75 -4.02
CA PRO A 239 0.33 0.43 -3.84
C PRO A 239 0.52 1.41 -5.01
N TYR A 240 -0.47 2.29 -5.14
CA TYR A 240 -0.46 3.42 -6.06
C TYR A 240 0.73 4.33 -5.77
N GLN A 241 1.35 4.86 -6.82
CA GLN A 241 2.44 5.83 -6.70
C GLN A 241 1.88 7.16 -6.21
N ILE A 242 2.41 7.68 -5.09
CA ILE A 242 2.11 9.03 -4.61
C ILE A 242 2.94 10.03 -5.42
N LEU A 243 2.27 10.99 -6.04
CA LEU A 243 2.89 11.88 -7.03
C LEU A 243 3.45 13.19 -6.46
N ASP A 244 3.50 13.35 -5.13
CA ASP A 244 3.92 14.60 -4.46
C ASP A 244 5.33 15.07 -4.87
N TYR A 245 6.24 14.13 -5.15
CA TYR A 245 7.62 14.37 -5.59
C TYR A 245 7.90 13.85 -7.02
N SER A 246 6.89 13.32 -7.70
CA SER A 246 7.06 12.74 -9.05
C SER A 246 7.24 13.81 -10.12
N ILE A 247 7.93 13.41 -11.18
CA ILE A 247 8.01 14.12 -12.45
C ILE A 247 7.31 13.25 -13.48
N LEU A 248 6.17 13.72 -13.99
CA LEU A 248 5.45 13.04 -15.05
C LEU A 248 5.90 13.59 -16.39
N ILE A 249 6.29 12.71 -17.31
CA ILE A 249 6.62 13.06 -18.70
C ILE A 249 5.47 12.56 -19.57
N ILE A 250 4.82 13.47 -20.30
CA ILE A 250 3.75 13.11 -21.22
C ILE A 250 4.33 12.96 -22.61
N LEU A 251 4.31 11.74 -23.11
CA LEU A 251 4.82 11.42 -24.44
C LEU A 251 3.78 11.85 -25.49
N ASN A 252 4.23 12.63 -26.46
CA ASN A 252 3.42 13.09 -27.60
C ASN A 252 3.25 11.98 -28.66
N SER A 253 4.20 11.03 -28.72
CA SER A 253 4.05 9.79 -29.46
C SER A 253 3.47 8.71 -28.57
N GLU A 254 2.63 7.86 -29.15
CA GLU A 254 2.24 6.58 -28.56
C GLU A 254 3.54 5.83 -28.16
N MET A 255 3.56 5.20 -26.98
CA MET A 255 4.72 4.37 -26.64
C MET A 255 4.80 3.25 -27.69
N ASP A 256 5.99 2.88 -28.15
CA ASP A 256 6.25 1.86 -29.21
C ASP A 256 5.69 0.45 -28.89
N ASN A 257 4.88 0.31 -27.84
CA ASN A 257 4.19 -0.90 -27.44
C ASN A 257 2.87 -1.06 -28.22
N THR A 258 2.98 -1.35 -29.52
CA THR A 258 1.86 -1.49 -30.47
C THR A 258 0.93 -2.70 -30.24
N TYR A 259 1.15 -3.49 -29.18
CA TYR A 259 0.53 -4.81 -29.00
C TYR A 259 -0.33 -4.97 -27.75
N ASN A 260 -0.22 -4.04 -26.80
CA ASN A 260 -1.02 -4.03 -25.60
C ASN A 260 -1.61 -2.64 -25.41
N CYS A 261 -2.85 -2.56 -24.96
CA CYS A 261 -3.44 -1.29 -24.55
C CYS A 261 -4.35 -1.45 -23.35
N PHE A 262 -4.44 -0.40 -22.55
CA PHE A 262 -5.44 -0.25 -21.51
C PHE A 262 -6.56 0.68 -22.00
N PHE A 263 -7.78 0.46 -21.53
CA PHE A 263 -8.90 1.33 -21.87
C PHE A 263 -9.94 1.40 -20.75
N THR A 264 -10.73 2.48 -20.75
CA THR A 264 -11.94 2.62 -19.95
C THR A 264 -13.16 2.68 -20.84
N LEU A 265 -14.25 2.05 -20.40
CA LEU A 265 -15.54 2.07 -21.09
C LEU A 265 -16.42 3.25 -20.66
N LYS A 266 -17.24 3.73 -21.60
CA LYS A 266 -18.38 4.61 -21.32
C LYS A 266 -19.51 3.83 -20.66
N ASP A 267 -20.36 4.56 -19.94
CA ASP A 267 -21.53 3.97 -19.28
C ASP A 267 -22.47 3.32 -20.32
N GLY A 268 -22.89 2.09 -20.05
CA GLY A 268 -23.79 1.32 -20.94
C GLY A 268 -23.10 0.40 -21.95
N TYR A 269 -21.76 0.43 -22.03
CA TYR A 269 -20.98 -0.52 -22.83
C TYR A 269 -20.37 -1.62 -21.98
N SER A 270 -20.07 -2.76 -22.60
CA SER A 270 -19.45 -3.94 -22.01
C SER A 270 -18.18 -4.35 -22.74
N PHE A 271 -17.36 -5.21 -22.13
CA PHE A 271 -16.18 -5.76 -22.79
C PHE A 271 -16.54 -6.64 -24.00
N ASP A 272 -17.71 -7.29 -23.97
CA ASP A 272 -18.21 -8.10 -25.09
C ASP A 272 -18.53 -7.24 -26.33
N ASP A 273 -18.94 -5.98 -26.13
CA ASP A 273 -19.16 -5.04 -27.24
C ASP A 273 -17.84 -4.67 -27.93
N VAL A 274 -16.76 -4.53 -27.15
CA VAL A 274 -15.40 -4.28 -27.68
C VAL A 274 -14.90 -5.51 -28.43
N GLN A 275 -15.09 -6.72 -27.88
CA GLN A 275 -14.71 -7.96 -28.55
C GLN A 275 -15.45 -8.09 -29.89
N SER A 276 -16.77 -7.88 -29.88
CA SER A 276 -17.60 -7.94 -31.09
C SER A 276 -17.17 -6.92 -32.14
N TYR A 277 -16.73 -5.72 -31.71
CA TYR A 277 -16.19 -4.71 -32.60
C TYR A 277 -14.86 -5.16 -33.24
N LEU A 278 -13.92 -5.69 -32.45
CA LEU A 278 -12.63 -6.17 -32.96
C LEU A 278 -12.81 -7.37 -33.91
N ASP A 279 -13.67 -8.33 -33.55
CA ASP A 279 -14.00 -9.49 -34.38
C ASP A 279 -14.60 -9.06 -35.73
N ALA A 280 -15.47 -8.03 -35.72
CA ALA A 280 -16.10 -7.51 -36.93
C ALA A 280 -15.13 -6.81 -37.89
N LEU A 281 -14.00 -6.30 -37.39
CA LEU A 281 -12.97 -5.68 -38.24
C LEU A 281 -12.19 -6.71 -39.07
N ASN A 282 -12.30 -8.02 -38.75
CA ASN A 282 -11.68 -9.12 -39.48
C ASN A 282 -10.17 -8.87 -39.76
N LEU A 283 -9.48 -8.40 -38.72
CA LEU A 283 -8.08 -7.97 -38.76
C LEU A 283 -7.15 -9.18 -38.77
N ASN A 284 -7.07 -9.86 -39.92
CA ASN A 284 -6.26 -11.07 -40.14
C ASN A 284 -6.69 -12.30 -39.28
N PRO A 285 -7.04 -13.44 -39.90
CA PRO A 285 -7.41 -14.66 -39.16
C PRO A 285 -6.32 -15.22 -38.22
N ASP A 286 -5.07 -14.77 -38.33
CA ASP A 286 -3.96 -15.22 -37.49
C ASP A 286 -3.72 -14.35 -36.24
N VAL A 287 -4.53 -13.30 -36.01
CA VAL A 287 -4.40 -12.40 -34.86
C VAL A 287 -5.58 -12.57 -33.92
N GLU A 288 -5.33 -13.12 -32.73
CA GLU A 288 -6.34 -13.22 -31.68
C GLU A 288 -6.17 -12.10 -30.65
N PHE A 289 -7.26 -11.38 -30.39
CA PHE A 289 -7.34 -10.33 -29.37
C PHE A 289 -7.92 -10.88 -28.09
N TYR A 290 -7.20 -10.68 -26.98
CA TYR A 290 -7.65 -11.05 -25.65
C TYR A 290 -8.03 -9.81 -24.87
N ILE A 291 -9.32 -9.64 -24.62
CA ILE A 291 -9.84 -8.57 -23.77
C ILE A 291 -9.97 -9.08 -22.35
N ASN A 292 -9.22 -8.45 -21.45
CA ASN A 292 -9.19 -8.79 -20.04
C ASN A 292 -9.81 -7.66 -19.20
N SER A 293 -10.68 -8.03 -18.28
CA SER A 293 -11.15 -7.10 -17.24
C SER A 293 -10.10 -7.02 -16.15
N VAL A 294 -9.58 -5.82 -15.89
CA VAL A 294 -8.60 -5.60 -14.81
C VAL A 294 -9.23 -5.91 -13.45
N GLU A 295 -10.52 -5.59 -13.28
CA GLU A 295 -11.26 -6.00 -12.07
C GLU A 295 -11.28 -7.52 -11.90
N LYS A 296 -11.69 -8.29 -12.92
CA LYS A 296 -11.74 -9.76 -12.82
C LYS A 296 -10.36 -10.36 -12.62
N TYR A 297 -9.33 -9.80 -13.26
CA TYR A 297 -7.95 -10.22 -13.05
C TYR A 297 -7.55 -10.03 -11.58
N LEU A 298 -7.79 -8.84 -11.03
CA LEU A 298 -7.52 -8.55 -9.62
C LEU A 298 -8.41 -9.38 -8.67
N ASP A 299 -9.65 -9.70 -9.05
CA ASP A 299 -10.54 -10.55 -8.26
C ASP A 299 -10.12 -12.02 -8.30
N ASN A 300 -9.61 -12.53 -9.42
CA ASN A 300 -9.06 -13.88 -9.55
C ASN A 300 -7.70 -14.02 -8.86
N MET A 301 -6.89 -12.96 -8.88
CA MET A 301 -5.68 -12.85 -8.06
C MET A 301 -6.02 -12.69 -6.58
N SER A 302 -7.11 -11.99 -6.27
CA SER A 302 -7.62 -11.95 -4.90
C SER A 302 -8.00 -13.37 -4.56
N ARG A 303 -7.30 -13.97 -3.61
CA ARG A 303 -7.56 -15.35 -3.22
C ARG A 303 -8.83 -15.35 -2.37
N GLU A 304 -9.99 -14.99 -2.93
CA GLU A 304 -11.17 -14.64 -2.15
C GLU A 304 -11.66 -15.81 -1.27
N SER A 305 -11.49 -17.04 -1.74
CA SER A 305 -11.71 -18.24 -0.93
C SER A 305 -10.67 -18.36 0.17
N GLU A 306 -9.39 -18.17 -0.13
CA GLU A 306 -8.32 -18.20 0.86
C GLU A 306 -8.41 -17.05 1.86
N ARG A 307 -8.98 -15.90 1.47
CA ARG A 307 -9.28 -14.77 2.35
C ARG A 307 -10.38 -15.14 3.33
N LYS A 308 -11.44 -15.82 2.87
CA LYS A 308 -12.48 -16.36 3.76
C LYS A 308 -11.88 -17.38 4.73
N GLU A 309 -10.98 -18.24 4.25
CA GLU A 309 -10.27 -19.21 5.08
C GLU A 309 -9.30 -18.56 6.06
N MET A 310 -8.49 -17.58 5.64
CA MET A 310 -7.57 -16.79 6.46
C MET A 310 -8.31 -15.94 7.49
N THR A 311 -9.45 -15.35 7.12
CA THR A 311 -10.31 -14.63 8.07
C THR A 311 -10.90 -15.59 9.09
N GLY A 312 -11.34 -16.78 8.66
CA GLY A 312 -11.78 -17.86 9.56
C GLY A 312 -10.67 -18.31 10.51
N LEU A 313 -9.47 -18.53 9.99
CA LEU A 313 -8.28 -18.88 10.76
C LEU A 313 -7.91 -17.76 11.75
N PHE A 314 -8.00 -16.49 11.33
CA PHE A 314 -7.77 -15.33 12.18
C PHE A 314 -8.72 -15.29 13.37
N VAL A 315 -10.02 -15.50 13.13
CA VAL A 315 -11.01 -15.57 14.21
C VAL A 315 -10.70 -16.74 15.13
N TYR A 316 -10.39 -17.92 14.59
CA TYR A 316 -10.08 -19.11 15.37
C TYR A 316 -8.83 -18.93 16.26
N VAL A 317 -7.73 -18.44 15.68
CA VAL A 317 -6.48 -18.15 16.39
C VAL A 317 -6.69 -17.09 17.46
N THR A 318 -7.43 -16.02 17.16
CA THR A 318 -7.75 -14.96 18.13
C THR A 318 -8.55 -15.52 19.31
N VAL A 319 -9.54 -16.38 19.07
CA VAL A 319 -10.31 -17.05 20.13
C VAL A 319 -9.41 -17.94 20.99
N ILE A 320 -8.51 -18.73 20.37
CA ILE A 320 -7.55 -19.57 21.11
C ILE A 320 -6.63 -18.72 21.99
N VAL A 321 -6.07 -17.64 21.45
CA VAL A 321 -5.20 -16.72 22.20
C VAL A 321 -5.98 -16.12 23.39
N CYS A 322 -7.22 -15.68 23.17
CA CYS A 322 -8.09 -15.19 24.25
C CYS A 322 -8.31 -16.25 25.34
N LEU A 323 -8.55 -17.51 24.98
CA LEU A 323 -8.74 -18.60 25.93
C LEU A 323 -7.47 -18.88 26.73
N ILE A 324 -6.31 -18.96 26.08
CA ILE A 324 -5.01 -19.20 26.72
C ILE A 324 -4.71 -18.07 27.73
N LEU A 325 -4.85 -16.82 27.31
CA LEU A 325 -4.61 -15.65 28.17
C LEU A 325 -5.60 -15.58 29.33
N SER A 326 -6.89 -15.89 29.09
CA SER A 326 -7.90 -15.95 30.16
C SER A 326 -7.56 -17.01 31.19
N CYS A 327 -7.17 -18.21 30.76
CA CYS A 327 -6.77 -19.30 31.65
C CYS A 327 -5.55 -18.91 32.49
N PHE A 328 -4.55 -18.28 31.87
CA PHE A 328 -3.34 -17.84 32.57
C PHE A 328 -3.65 -16.73 33.58
N GLU A 329 -4.55 -15.81 33.25
CA GLU A 329 -4.97 -14.73 34.14
C GLU A 329 -5.77 -15.26 35.33
N ILE A 330 -6.67 -16.22 35.11
CA ILE A 330 -7.39 -16.91 36.20
C ILE A 330 -6.38 -17.61 37.12
N ASN A 331 -5.39 -18.31 36.58
CA ASN A 331 -4.37 -18.98 37.38
C ASN A 331 -3.54 -17.97 38.20
N THR A 332 -3.23 -16.82 37.60
CA THR A 332 -2.53 -15.71 38.29
C THR A 332 -3.36 -15.18 39.45
N ILE A 333 -4.66 -14.96 39.23
CA ILE A 333 -5.57 -14.50 40.28
C ILE A 333 -5.73 -15.53 41.39
N LEU A 334 -5.86 -16.81 41.06
CA LEU A 334 -5.96 -17.88 42.05
C LEU A 334 -4.67 -18.02 42.86
N ALA A 335 -3.51 -17.83 42.23
CA ALA A 335 -2.23 -17.81 42.93
C ALA A 335 -2.11 -16.64 43.91
N GLN A 336 -2.73 -15.50 43.58
CA GLN A 336 -2.78 -14.29 44.41
C GLN A 336 -4.04 -14.19 45.28
N ARG A 337 -4.86 -15.25 45.37
CA ARG A 337 -6.17 -15.20 46.05
C ARG A 337 -6.08 -14.65 47.48
N ARG A 338 -5.03 -15.01 48.22
CA ARG A 338 -4.80 -14.54 49.60
C ARG A 338 -4.49 -13.05 49.64
N GLU A 339 -3.73 -12.52 48.67
CA GLU A 339 -3.40 -11.10 48.58
C GLU A 339 -4.65 -10.28 48.25
N PHE A 340 -5.48 -10.76 47.31
CA PHE A 340 -6.77 -10.14 47.01
C PHE A 340 -7.74 -10.21 48.19
N GLY A 341 -7.78 -11.32 48.92
CA GLY A 341 -8.55 -11.45 50.16
C GLY A 341 -8.12 -10.46 51.24
N ILE A 342 -6.82 -10.25 51.42
CA ILE A 342 -6.27 -9.24 52.33
C ILE A 342 -6.68 -7.83 51.89
N LEU A 343 -6.55 -7.50 50.60
CA LEU A 343 -6.93 -6.19 50.07
C LEU A 343 -8.43 -5.89 50.25
N LEU A 344 -9.30 -6.88 50.03
CA LEU A 344 -10.74 -6.76 50.31
C LEU A 344 -11.02 -6.55 51.80
N ALA A 345 -10.31 -7.26 52.68
CA ALA A 345 -10.46 -7.12 54.14
C ALA A 345 -10.01 -5.73 54.64
N TYR A 346 -9.01 -5.12 54.00
CA TYR A 346 -8.58 -3.74 54.26
C TYR A 346 -9.50 -2.67 53.62
N GLY A 347 -10.61 -3.07 52.98
CA GLY A 347 -11.66 -2.17 52.51
C GLY A 347 -11.57 -1.78 51.03
N LEU A 348 -10.72 -2.43 50.22
CA LEU A 348 -10.81 -2.26 48.76
C LEU A 348 -12.11 -2.89 48.24
N SER A 349 -12.72 -2.23 47.26
CA SER A 349 -13.89 -2.80 46.60
C SER A 349 -13.49 -3.84 45.56
N HIS A 350 -14.39 -4.77 45.23
CA HIS A 350 -14.22 -5.68 44.10
C HIS A 350 -13.97 -4.94 42.78
N ARG A 351 -14.53 -3.71 42.64
CA ARG A 351 -14.29 -2.85 41.47
C ARG A 351 -12.85 -2.35 41.40
N ASP A 352 -12.22 -2.06 42.54
CA ASP A 352 -10.82 -1.65 42.56
C ASP A 352 -9.90 -2.82 42.17
N ILE A 353 -10.21 -4.04 42.60
CA ILE A 353 -9.45 -5.25 42.22
C ILE A 353 -9.60 -5.54 40.72
N ILE A 354 -10.81 -5.46 40.17
CA ILE A 354 -11.03 -5.61 38.72
C ILE A 354 -10.23 -4.56 37.93
N LYS A 355 -10.17 -3.31 38.42
CA LYS A 355 -9.34 -2.27 37.79
C LYS A 355 -7.85 -2.61 37.87
N MET A 356 -7.37 -3.22 38.95
CA MET A 356 -5.98 -3.67 39.05
C MET A 356 -5.66 -4.73 38.01
N VAL A 357 -6.52 -5.75 37.88
CA VAL A 357 -6.39 -6.79 36.84
C VAL A 357 -6.39 -6.18 35.44
N LEU A 358 -7.29 -5.23 35.17
CA LEU A 358 -7.33 -4.54 33.87
C LEU A 358 -6.04 -3.75 33.58
N ILE A 359 -5.54 -2.99 34.56
CA ILE A 359 -4.28 -2.23 34.42
C ILE A 359 -3.11 -3.20 34.15
N ASP A 360 -3.10 -4.35 34.81
CA ASP A 360 -2.08 -5.37 34.61
C ASP A 360 -2.03 -5.87 33.17
N ASN A 361 -3.18 -6.21 32.60
CA ASN A 361 -3.30 -6.67 31.22
C ASN A 361 -3.00 -5.56 30.19
N ILE A 362 -3.36 -4.30 30.48
CA ILE A 362 -3.02 -3.16 29.61
C ILE A 362 -1.50 -2.96 29.52
N LYS A 363 -0.75 -3.08 30.62
CA LYS A 363 0.73 -2.97 30.58
C LYS A 363 1.34 -4.04 29.69
N LYS A 364 0.91 -5.29 29.83
CA LYS A 364 1.36 -6.43 29.01
C LYS A 364 1.06 -6.21 27.53
N LEU A 365 -0.13 -5.69 27.22
CA LEU A 365 -0.52 -5.34 25.86
C LEU A 365 0.39 -4.26 25.25
N ILE A 366 0.71 -3.20 26.00
CA ILE A 366 1.60 -2.13 25.51
C ILE A 366 2.98 -2.70 25.15
N ILE A 367 3.56 -3.53 26.02
CA ILE A 367 4.86 -4.19 25.78
C ILE A 367 4.78 -5.09 24.53
N ALA A 368 3.69 -5.86 24.40
CA ALA A 368 3.48 -6.74 23.26
C ALA A 368 3.37 -6.00 21.92
N ILE A 369 2.63 -4.89 21.88
CA ILE A 369 2.49 -4.06 20.67
C ILE A 369 3.85 -3.45 20.28
N LEU A 370 4.64 -2.96 21.23
CA LEU A 370 5.96 -2.40 20.95
C LEU A 370 6.89 -3.44 20.30
N ILE A 371 6.96 -4.65 20.87
CA ILE A 371 7.81 -5.72 20.36
C ILE A 371 7.31 -6.21 18.99
N MET A 372 6.01 -6.43 18.84
CA MET A 372 5.41 -6.82 17.56
C MET A 372 5.72 -5.81 16.45
N THR A 373 5.61 -4.51 16.75
CA THR A 373 5.95 -3.45 15.79
C THR A 373 7.41 -3.54 15.34
N CYS A 374 8.33 -3.83 16.27
CA CYS A 374 9.74 -4.06 15.93
C CYS A 374 9.95 -5.32 15.09
N VAL A 375 9.20 -6.40 15.33
CA VAL A 375 9.30 -7.66 14.55
C VAL A 375 8.79 -7.45 13.12
N ILE A 376 7.64 -6.80 12.95
CA ILE A 376 7.12 -6.46 11.61
C ILE A 376 8.09 -5.52 10.89
N ALA A 377 8.64 -4.53 11.59
CA ALA A 377 9.68 -3.64 11.04
C ALA A 377 10.94 -4.37 10.62
N GLY A 378 11.41 -5.33 11.42
CA GLY A 378 12.56 -6.15 11.10
C GLY A 378 12.33 -7.06 9.89
N LYS A 379 11.16 -7.72 9.80
CA LYS A 379 10.82 -8.57 8.65
C LYS A 379 10.74 -7.76 7.37
N LEU A 380 10.00 -6.65 7.43
CA LEU A 380 9.88 -5.73 6.31
C LEU A 380 11.27 -5.20 5.89
N ALA A 381 12.18 -4.97 6.84
CA ALA A 381 13.57 -4.61 6.56
C ALA A 381 14.45 -5.72 5.95
N ALA A 382 14.10 -7.00 6.12
CA ALA A 382 14.86 -8.13 5.60
C ALA A 382 14.43 -8.52 4.18
N ASP A 383 13.12 -8.46 3.89
CA ASP A 383 12.57 -8.67 2.53
C ASP A 383 13.02 -7.54 1.55
N ILE A 384 13.53 -6.43 2.10
CA ILE A 384 14.01 -5.21 1.41
C ILE A 384 15.34 -5.34 0.64
N MET A 385 16.05 -6.46 0.69
CA MET A 385 17.22 -6.60 -0.20
C MET A 385 16.86 -6.66 -1.70
N VAL A 386 15.58 -6.59 -2.07
CA VAL A 386 15.14 -6.76 -3.46
C VAL A 386 14.56 -5.51 -4.13
N GLU A 387 13.71 -4.61 -3.57
CA GLU A 387 13.20 -3.47 -4.36
C GLU A 387 12.65 -2.26 -3.55
N ASN A 388 13.10 -1.04 -3.90
CA ASN A 388 12.91 0.18 -3.09
C ASN A 388 11.56 0.92 -3.26
N MET A 389 10.77 0.61 -4.29
CA MET A 389 9.50 1.31 -4.59
C MET A 389 8.34 0.86 -3.69
N THR A 390 8.23 -0.43 -3.46
CA THR A 390 7.16 -1.06 -2.67
C THR A 390 7.27 -0.63 -1.21
N PHE A 391 8.48 -0.50 -0.65
CA PHE A 391 8.73 -0.15 0.74
C PHE A 391 8.08 1.16 1.21
N TYR A 392 8.20 2.27 0.49
CA TYR A 392 7.72 3.57 0.99
C TYR A 392 6.19 3.63 1.07
N MET A 393 5.55 3.11 0.03
CA MET A 393 4.12 3.13 -0.12
C MET A 393 3.44 2.09 0.80
N LEU A 394 4.09 0.93 1.01
CA LEU A 394 3.76 -0.08 2.01
C LEU A 394 3.94 0.49 3.43
N LYS A 395 5.09 1.15 3.69
CA LYS A 395 5.45 1.70 5.01
C LYS A 395 4.45 2.76 5.49
N ASN A 396 4.10 3.74 4.66
CA ASN A 396 3.24 4.84 5.12
C ASN A 396 1.76 4.43 5.22
N THR A 397 1.29 3.56 4.32
CA THR A 397 -0.10 3.11 4.27
C THR A 397 -0.38 2.01 5.30
N ILE A 398 0.54 1.05 5.46
CA ILE A 398 0.35 -0.10 6.37
C ILE A 398 0.75 0.25 7.79
N TYR A 399 1.89 0.91 8.10
CA TYR A 399 2.24 1.13 9.51
C TYR A 399 1.24 2.00 10.25
N SER A 400 0.76 3.08 9.63
CA SER A 400 -0.21 3.97 10.29
C SER A 400 -1.54 3.26 10.56
N ARG A 401 -2.04 2.47 9.61
CA ARG A 401 -3.34 1.78 9.72
C ARG A 401 -3.26 0.48 10.51
N LEU A 402 -2.21 -0.30 10.33
CA LEU A 402 -2.02 -1.61 10.95
C LEU A 402 -1.76 -1.50 12.45
N VAL A 403 -0.88 -0.57 12.89
CA VAL A 403 -0.62 -0.36 14.32
C VAL A 403 -1.89 0.11 15.03
N LEU A 404 -2.67 1.01 14.42
CA LEU A 404 -3.97 1.44 14.96
C LEU A 404 -4.97 0.28 15.03
N THR A 405 -5.06 -0.52 13.96
CA THR A 405 -5.99 -1.66 13.89
C THR A 405 -5.64 -2.73 14.93
N ILE A 406 -4.36 -3.09 15.06
CA ILE A 406 -3.88 -4.02 16.09
C ILE A 406 -4.06 -3.44 17.49
N GLY A 407 -3.85 -2.13 17.67
CA GLY A 407 -4.14 -1.44 18.94
C GLY A 407 -5.60 -1.60 19.35
N MET A 408 -6.53 -1.40 18.42
CA MET A 408 -7.97 -1.58 18.66
C MET A 408 -8.33 -3.04 18.96
N ILE A 409 -7.79 -4.00 18.19
CA ILE A 409 -7.98 -5.44 18.43
C ILE A 409 -7.40 -5.84 19.79
N GLY A 410 -6.23 -5.31 20.15
CA GLY A 410 -5.57 -5.54 21.42
C GLY A 410 -6.39 -5.05 22.62
N ILE A 411 -6.99 -3.86 22.52
CA ILE A 411 -7.90 -3.34 23.56
C ILE A 411 -9.12 -4.25 23.70
N LEU A 412 -9.73 -4.66 22.60
CA LEU A 412 -10.87 -5.59 22.61
C LEU A 412 -10.49 -6.93 23.25
N LEU A 413 -9.30 -7.46 22.92
CA LEU A 413 -8.76 -8.69 23.47
C LEU A 413 -8.57 -8.58 24.99
N VAL A 414 -7.97 -7.50 25.49
CA VAL A 414 -7.81 -7.27 26.93
C VAL A 414 -9.16 -7.24 27.65
N LEU A 415 -10.16 -6.58 27.06
CA LEU A 415 -11.50 -6.56 27.61
C LEU A 415 -12.08 -7.97 27.70
N LEU A 416 -11.99 -8.77 26.63
CA LEU A 416 -12.48 -10.16 26.60
C LEU A 416 -11.78 -11.04 27.63
N VAL A 417 -10.44 -10.97 27.71
CA VAL A 417 -9.62 -11.72 28.68
C VAL A 417 -10.00 -11.37 30.12
N CYS A 418 -10.39 -10.12 30.39
CA CYS A 418 -10.78 -9.67 31.72
C CYS A 418 -12.23 -10.04 32.11
N ILE A 419 -13.12 -10.46 31.19
CA ILE A 419 -14.53 -10.77 31.50
C ILE A 419 -14.62 -11.95 32.48
N VAL A 420 -14.03 -13.09 32.12
CA VAL A 420 -14.14 -14.33 32.90
C VAL A 420 -13.53 -14.17 34.31
N PRO A 421 -12.31 -13.63 34.47
CA PRO A 421 -11.74 -13.39 35.79
C PRO A 421 -12.55 -12.38 36.62
N SER A 422 -13.12 -11.35 35.99
CA SER A 422 -13.96 -10.37 36.69
C SER A 422 -15.25 -10.98 37.25
N ILE A 423 -15.87 -11.92 36.51
CA ILE A 423 -17.05 -12.66 36.99
C ILE A 423 -16.67 -13.56 38.16
N LEU A 424 -15.55 -14.27 38.05
CA LEU A 424 -15.04 -15.15 39.09
C LEU A 424 -14.73 -14.38 40.37
N LEU A 425 -14.01 -13.27 40.29
CA LEU A 425 -13.68 -12.42 41.43
C LEU A 425 -14.92 -11.86 42.14
N LYS A 426 -16.00 -11.56 41.42
CA LYS A 426 -17.26 -11.10 42.03
C LYS A 426 -18.01 -12.19 42.79
N LYS A 427 -17.77 -13.46 42.47
CA LYS A 427 -18.48 -14.60 43.07
C LYS A 427 -17.78 -15.15 44.32
N ILE A 428 -16.46 -14.97 44.44
CA ILE A 428 -15.70 -15.52 45.57
C ILE A 428 -15.82 -14.59 46.77
N SER A 429 -16.18 -15.14 47.93
CA SER A 429 -16.26 -14.35 49.16
C SER A 429 -14.86 -13.99 49.71
N PRO A 430 -14.72 -12.89 50.47
CA PRO A 430 -13.44 -12.56 51.13
C PRO A 430 -12.94 -13.67 52.06
N ALA A 431 -13.86 -14.43 52.68
CA ALA A 431 -13.54 -15.57 53.52
C ALA A 431 -12.94 -16.73 52.70
N GLU A 432 -13.53 -17.07 51.56
CA GLU A 432 -13.01 -18.08 50.63
C GLU A 432 -11.62 -17.72 50.08
N LEU A 433 -11.38 -16.44 49.75
CA LEU A 433 -10.08 -15.95 49.28
C LEU A 433 -8.97 -16.07 50.33
N LEU A 434 -9.32 -15.96 51.61
CA LEU A 434 -8.39 -16.10 52.75
C LEU A 434 -8.19 -17.56 53.21
N GLY A 435 -8.91 -18.52 52.60
CA GLY A 435 -8.82 -19.94 52.93
C GLY A 435 -9.88 -20.43 53.93
N GLY A 436 -10.92 -19.64 54.19
CA GLY A 436 -12.15 -20.12 54.82
C GLY A 436 -12.87 -21.08 53.87
N LYS A 437 -13.39 -22.18 54.41
CA LYS A 437 -14.20 -23.14 53.64
C LYS A 437 -15.56 -22.56 53.26
#